data_AF-G2FVM5-F1
#
_entry.id   AF-G2FVM5-F1
#
_cell.length_a   1.000
_cell.length_b   1.000
_cell.length_c   1.000
_cell.angle_alpha   90.00
_cell.angle_beta   90.00
_cell.angle_gamma   90.00
#
_symmetry.space_group_name_H-M   'P 1'
#
loop_
_entity.id
_entity.type
_entity.pdbx_description
1 polymer ?
#
loop_
_entity_poly.entity_id
_entity_poly.type
_entity_poly.pdbx_seq_one_letter_code
_entity_poly.pdbx_strand_id
1 'polypeptide(L)'
;MAANDLAHELARTLKESNEFKQFLKSKEKVKSDASNHKMLREFQLKQWEIREAQMLDQEISEEKQQELERLYSLVSINPTAREYLEAEFEVSRMVNDIQRIIGEAIQDVMPIGFEESSVENC
;
A
#
# COMPACT_ATOMS: atom_id res chain seq x y z
N MET A 1 9.16 22.96 18.24
CA MET A 1 9.02 21.49 18.19
C MET A 1 9.95 20.98 17.12
N ALA A 2 10.73 19.94 17.38
CA ALA A 2 11.54 19.34 16.33
C ALA A 2 10.62 18.66 15.31
N ALA A 3 11.02 18.59 14.03
CA ALA A 3 10.23 17.91 13.00
C ALA A 3 9.91 16.43 13.38
N ASN A 4 10.81 15.79 14.14
CA ASN A 4 10.59 14.44 14.69
C ASN A 4 9.44 14.38 15.71
N ASP A 5 9.23 15.41 16.53
CA ASP A 5 8.13 15.46 17.50
C ASP A 5 6.79 15.54 16.76
N LEU A 6 6.73 16.37 15.70
CA LEU A 6 5.58 16.50 14.82
C LEU A 6 5.29 15.20 14.05
N ALA A 7 6.33 14.49 13.60
CA ALA A 7 6.15 13.17 12.98
C ALA A 7 5.57 12.13 13.95
N HIS A 8 5.98 12.15 15.22
CA HIS A 8 5.40 11.29 16.25
C HIS A 8 3.95 11.66 16.59
N GLU A 9 3.61 12.95 16.56
CA GLU A 9 2.24 13.41 16.72
C GLU A 9 1.37 12.99 15.54
N LEU A 10 1.85 13.21 14.31
CA LEU A 10 1.20 12.77 13.07
C LEU A 10 0.92 11.26 13.08
N ALA A 11 1.89 10.45 13.52
CA ALA A 11 1.70 9.00 13.64
C ALA A 11 0.60 8.62 14.66
N ARG A 12 0.40 9.40 15.72
CA ARG A 12 -0.70 9.19 16.68
C ARG A 12 -2.03 9.59 16.06
N THR A 13 -2.10 10.76 15.46
CA THR A 13 -3.32 11.27 14.79
C THR A 13 -3.77 10.31 13.68
N LEU A 14 -2.83 9.78 12.89
CA LEU A 14 -3.13 8.79 11.85
C LEU A 14 -3.73 7.51 12.45
N LYS A 15 -3.22 7.02 13.57
CA LYS A 15 -3.80 5.84 14.24
C LYS A 15 -5.21 6.09 14.78
N GLU A 16 -5.51 7.33 15.14
CA GLU A 16 -6.82 7.74 15.64
C GLU A 16 -7.82 8.11 14.53
N SER A 17 -7.33 8.25 13.29
CA SER A 17 -8.14 8.55 12.11
C SER A 17 -9.23 7.50 11.85
N ASN A 18 -10.29 7.91 11.16
CA ASN A 18 -11.39 7.02 10.84
C ASN A 18 -10.96 5.94 9.85
N GLU A 19 -10.07 6.30 8.93
CA GLU A 19 -9.47 5.45 7.91
C GLU A 19 -8.72 4.29 8.57
N PHE A 20 -7.86 4.58 9.55
CA PHE A 20 -7.09 3.55 10.26
C PHE A 20 -7.99 2.66 11.14
N LYS A 21 -9.00 3.25 11.79
CA LYS A 21 -10.00 2.48 12.56
C LYS A 21 -10.84 1.57 11.67
N GLN A 22 -11.25 2.03 10.49
CA GLN A 22 -11.97 1.24 9.51
C GLN A 22 -11.11 0.07 8.99
N PHE A 23 -9.83 0.33 8.69
CA PHE A 23 -8.88 -0.70 8.31
C PHE A 23 -8.68 -1.77 9.39
N LEU A 24 -8.55 -1.37 10.67
CA LEU A 24 -8.47 -2.32 11.78
C LEU A 24 -9.74 -3.16 11.89
N LYS A 25 -10.91 -2.54 11.73
CA LYS A 25 -12.20 -3.24 11.79
C LYS A 25 -12.36 -4.24 10.64
N SER A 26 -12.03 -3.87 9.42
CA SER A 26 -12.10 -4.76 8.25
C SER A 26 -11.09 -5.91 8.38
N LYS A 27 -9.89 -5.64 8.92
CA LYS A 27 -8.89 -6.67 9.21
C LYS A 27 -9.40 -7.73 10.18
N GLU A 28 -10.06 -7.32 11.27
CA GLU A 28 -10.63 -8.28 12.23
C GLU A 28 -11.81 -9.06 11.64
N LYS A 29 -12.66 -8.43 10.82
CA LYS A 29 -13.71 -9.14 10.07
C LYS A 29 -13.13 -10.23 9.16
N VAL A 30 -12.11 -9.92 8.36
CA VAL A 30 -11.43 -10.89 7.50
C VAL A 30 -10.86 -12.05 8.32
N LYS A 31 -10.19 -11.76 9.44
CA LYS A 31 -9.59 -12.79 10.31
C LYS A 31 -10.63 -13.73 10.94
N SER A 32 -11.84 -13.23 11.18
CA SER A 32 -12.92 -14.03 11.77
C SER A 32 -13.43 -15.13 10.82
N ASP A 33 -13.15 -15.01 9.52
CA ASP A 33 -13.49 -15.99 8.50
C ASP A 33 -12.22 -16.64 7.95
N ALA A 34 -12.02 -17.93 8.25
CA ALA A 34 -10.85 -18.69 7.83
C ALA A 34 -10.67 -18.74 6.30
N SER A 35 -11.76 -18.73 5.53
CA SER A 35 -11.71 -18.73 4.07
C SER A 35 -11.19 -17.40 3.55
N ASN A 36 -11.74 -16.29 4.06
CA ASN A 36 -11.33 -14.94 3.67
C ASN A 36 -9.89 -14.67 4.08
N HIS A 37 -9.49 -15.09 5.28
CA HIS A 37 -8.13 -14.95 5.76
C HIS A 37 -7.12 -15.67 4.88
N LYS A 38 -7.42 -16.91 4.45
CA LYS A 38 -6.54 -17.68 3.58
C LYS A 38 -6.40 -17.01 2.20
N MET A 39 -7.51 -16.64 1.58
CA MET A 39 -7.53 -15.99 0.27
C MET A 39 -6.77 -14.65 0.27
N LEU A 40 -7.00 -13.79 1.27
CA LEU A 40 -6.29 -12.52 1.38
C LEU A 40 -4.79 -12.70 1.65
N ARG A 41 -4.42 -13.69 2.48
CA ARG A 41 -3.01 -14.02 2.71
C ARG A 41 -2.32 -14.46 1.42
N GLU A 42 -2.95 -15.34 0.64
CA GLU A 42 -2.40 -15.80 -0.64
C GLU A 42 -2.22 -14.63 -1.62
N PHE A 43 -3.21 -13.74 -1.72
CA PHE A 43 -3.12 -12.53 -2.52
C PHE A 43 -1.96 -11.61 -2.09
N GLN A 44 -1.84 -11.33 -0.79
CA GLN A 44 -0.77 -10.48 -0.25
C GLN A 44 0.62 -11.06 -0.47
N LEU A 45 0.78 -12.39 -0.31
CA LEU A 45 2.05 -13.06 -0.50
C LEU A 45 2.49 -12.99 -1.97
N LYS A 46 1.57 -13.25 -2.92
CA LYS A 46 1.85 -13.13 -4.36
C LYS A 46 2.15 -11.70 -4.77
N GLN A 47 1.41 -10.74 -4.23
CA GLN A 47 1.68 -9.32 -4.49
C GLN A 47 3.06 -8.91 -3.97
N TRP A 48 3.51 -9.46 -2.84
CA TRP A 48 4.85 -9.20 -2.30
C TRP A 48 5.94 -9.84 -3.14
N GLU A 49 5.78 -11.11 -3.55
CA GLU A 49 6.72 -11.80 -4.46
C GLU A 49 6.93 -11.02 -5.77
N ILE A 50 5.85 -10.48 -6.33
CA ILE A 50 5.92 -9.66 -7.57
C ILE A 50 6.65 -8.34 -7.30
N ARG A 51 6.35 -7.66 -6.19
CA ARG A 51 7.05 -6.41 -5.82
C ARG A 51 8.52 -6.63 -5.53
N GLU A 52 8.87 -7.72 -4.85
CA GLU A 52 10.26 -8.11 -4.60
C GLU A 52 10.99 -8.37 -5.92
N ALA A 53 10.38 -9.12 -6.85
CA ALA A 53 10.94 -9.35 -8.17
C ALA A 53 11.17 -8.02 -8.93
N GLN A 54 10.22 -7.08 -8.88
CA GLN A 54 10.37 -5.75 -9.46
C GLN A 54 11.54 -4.97 -8.85
N MET A 55 11.68 -5.01 -7.52
CA MET A 55 12.80 -4.33 -6.84
C MET A 55 14.17 -4.93 -7.17
N LEU A 56 14.20 -6.21 -7.53
CA LEU A 56 15.42 -6.93 -7.91
C LEU A 56 15.67 -6.92 -9.42
N ASP A 57 14.89 -6.16 -10.20
CA ASP A 57 14.90 -6.16 -11.68
C ASP A 57 14.80 -7.58 -12.28
N GLN A 58 14.07 -8.47 -11.60
CA GLN A 58 13.83 -9.83 -12.05
C GLN A 58 12.63 -9.91 -12.98
N GLU A 59 12.74 -10.79 -13.98
CA GLU A 59 11.68 -11.02 -14.94
C GLU A 59 10.44 -11.64 -14.25
N ILE A 60 9.33 -10.91 -14.29
CA ILE A 60 8.06 -11.38 -13.76
C ILE A 60 7.38 -12.16 -14.87
N SER A 61 7.20 -13.47 -14.68
CA SER A 61 6.49 -14.28 -15.66
C SER A 61 5.04 -13.83 -15.80
N GLU A 62 4.51 -13.86 -17.02
CA GLU A 62 3.08 -13.60 -17.29
C GLU A 62 2.16 -14.48 -16.44
N GLU A 63 2.59 -15.71 -16.14
CA GLU A 63 1.86 -16.63 -15.28
C GLU A 63 1.66 -16.07 -13.86
N LYS A 64 2.69 -15.45 -13.28
CA LYS A 64 2.58 -14.79 -11.96
C LYS A 64 1.62 -13.61 -11.99
N GLN A 65 1.65 -12.82 -13.07
CA GLN A 65 0.71 -11.70 -13.24
C GLN A 65 -0.73 -12.20 -13.38
N GLN A 66 -0.98 -13.21 -14.21
CA GLN A 66 -2.31 -13.82 -14.36
C GLN A 66 -2.80 -14.46 -13.06
N GLU A 67 -1.92 -15.07 -12.28
CA GLU A 67 -2.27 -15.63 -10.97
C GLU A 67 -2.71 -14.53 -10.00
N LEU A 68 -1.97 -13.41 -9.96
CA LEU A 68 -2.35 -12.24 -9.15
C LEU A 68 -3.70 -11.66 -9.57
N GLU A 69 -3.96 -11.53 -10.87
CA GLU A 69 -5.25 -11.05 -11.40
C GLU A 69 -6.42 -11.98 -11.04
N ARG A 70 -6.21 -13.30 -11.09
CA ARG A 70 -7.22 -14.28 -10.64
C ARG A 70 -7.49 -14.13 -9.14
N LEU A 71 -6.45 -14.02 -8.32
CA LEU A 71 -6.62 -13.83 -6.87
C LEU A 71 -7.33 -12.53 -6.57
N TYR A 72 -7.00 -11.44 -7.27
CA TYR A 72 -7.70 -10.17 -7.16
C TYR A 72 -9.19 -10.33 -7.51
N SER A 73 -9.51 -11.04 -8.59
CA SER A 73 -10.89 -11.30 -8.99
C SER A 73 -11.67 -12.04 -7.89
N LEU A 74 -11.07 -13.08 -7.30
CA LEU A 74 -11.67 -13.83 -6.19
C LEU A 74 -11.91 -12.95 -4.95
N VAL A 75 -10.92 -12.12 -4.59
CA VAL A 75 -11.02 -11.18 -3.48
C VAL A 75 -12.11 -10.13 -3.74
N SER A 76 -12.23 -9.64 -4.97
CA SER A 76 -13.20 -8.60 -5.36
C SER A 76 -14.66 -9.05 -5.27
N ILE A 77 -14.91 -10.36 -5.46
CA ILE A 77 -16.24 -10.97 -5.33
C ILE A 77 -16.67 -11.04 -3.86
N ASN A 78 -15.71 -11.16 -2.94
CA ASN A 78 -16.00 -11.27 -1.52
C ASN A 78 -16.16 -9.88 -0.88
N PRO A 79 -17.35 -9.52 -0.34
CA PRO A 79 -17.58 -8.18 0.20
C PRO A 79 -16.69 -7.86 1.40
N THR A 80 -16.38 -8.83 2.25
CA THR A 80 -15.51 -8.64 3.42
C THR A 80 -14.07 -8.38 2.99
N ALA A 81 -13.60 -9.13 1.98
CA ALA A 81 -12.24 -8.98 1.49
C ALA A 81 -12.09 -7.69 0.67
N ARG A 82 -13.12 -7.30 -0.09
CA ARG A 82 -13.18 -6.01 -0.79
C ARG A 82 -13.17 -4.83 0.18
N GLU A 83 -13.99 -4.86 1.24
CA GLU A 83 -13.99 -3.82 2.29
C GLU A 83 -12.61 -3.68 2.96
N TYR A 84 -11.88 -4.78 3.10
CA TYR A 84 -10.49 -4.74 3.59
C TYR A 84 -9.54 -4.05 2.62
N LEU A 85 -9.58 -4.40 1.32
CA LEU A 85 -8.73 -3.78 0.30
C LEU A 85 -9.04 -2.29 0.11
N GLU A 86 -10.32 -1.90 0.13
CA GLU A 86 -10.73 -0.50 0.05
C GLU A 86 -10.17 0.29 1.24
N ALA A 87 -10.32 -0.23 2.46
CA ALA A 87 -9.76 0.41 3.65
C ALA A 87 -8.22 0.49 3.62
N GLU A 88 -7.55 -0.53 3.09
CA GLU A 88 -6.09 -0.52 2.88
C GLU A 88 -5.67 0.57 1.89
N PHE A 89 -6.42 0.71 0.79
CA PHE A 89 -6.16 1.71 -0.24
C PHE A 89 -6.34 3.13 0.30
N GLU A 90 -7.39 3.40 1.06
CA GLU A 90 -7.62 4.72 1.68
C GLU A 90 -6.50 5.09 2.66
N VAL A 91 -6.06 4.15 3.50
CA VAL A 91 -4.91 4.37 4.39
C VAL A 91 -3.62 4.63 3.58
N SER A 92 -3.39 3.83 2.53
CA SER A 92 -2.22 3.98 1.66
C SER A 92 -2.20 5.33 0.95
N ARG A 93 -3.35 5.78 0.45
CA ARG A 93 -3.52 7.08 -0.20
C ARG A 93 -3.20 8.22 0.76
N MET A 94 -3.79 8.20 1.96
CA MET A 94 -3.52 9.20 3.01
C MET A 94 -2.03 9.26 3.36
N VAL A 95 -1.36 8.11 3.48
CA VAL A 95 0.08 8.05 3.76
C VAL A 95 0.91 8.60 2.59
N ASN A 96 0.57 8.25 1.35
CA ASN A 96 1.25 8.79 0.16
C ASN A 96 1.10 10.31 0.06
N ASP A 97 -0.10 10.85 0.34
CA ASP A 97 -0.33 12.29 0.34
C ASP A 97 0.54 13.01 1.38
N ILE A 98 0.69 12.41 2.57
CA ILE A 98 1.59 12.92 3.61
C ILE A 98 3.05 12.87 3.17
N GLN A 99 3.49 11.76 2.58
CA GLN A 99 4.84 11.62 2.06
C GLN A 99 5.13 12.66 0.97
N ARG A 100 4.17 12.92 0.08
CA ARG A 100 4.26 13.97 -0.94
C ARG A 100 4.40 15.36 -0.31
N ILE A 101 3.56 15.70 0.68
CA ILE A 101 3.65 16.99 1.39
C ILE A 101 5.04 17.18 2.05
N ILE A 102 5.57 16.12 2.65
CA ILE A 102 6.92 16.14 3.24
C ILE A 102 7.99 16.28 2.14
N GLY A 103 7.83 15.56 1.03
CA GLY A 103 8.72 15.61 -0.13
C GLY A 103 8.78 17.00 -0.76
N GLU A 104 7.63 17.64 -0.96
CA GLU A 104 7.51 19.01 -1.49
C GLU A 104 8.26 20.02 -0.61
N ALA A 105 8.21 19.86 0.72
CA ALA A 105 8.91 20.75 1.64
C ALA A 105 10.45 20.67 1.56
N ILE A 106 10.99 19.56 1.06
CA ILE A 106 12.44 19.36 0.89
C ILE A 106 12.89 19.47 -0.57
N GLN A 107 11.95 19.47 -1.53
CA GLN A 107 12.22 19.50 -2.97
C GLN A 107 13.04 20.74 -3.38
N ASP A 108 12.76 21.90 -2.77
CA ASP A 108 13.47 23.16 -3.05
C ASP A 108 14.91 23.18 -2.52
N VAL A 109 15.27 22.24 -1.64
CA VAL A 109 16.57 22.19 -0.95
C VAL A 109 17.36 20.93 -1.30
N MET A 110 16.78 20.04 -2.12
CA MET A 110 17.42 18.81 -2.57
C MET A 110 18.60 19.13 -3.51
N PRO A 111 19.75 18.47 -3.33
CA PRO A 111 20.93 18.71 -4.16
C PRO A 111 20.66 18.41 -5.64
N ILE A 112 21.23 19.25 -6.50
CA ILE A 112 21.17 19.17 -7.96
C ILE A 112 21.69 17.78 -8.40
N GLY A 113 20.81 16.97 -8.99
CA GLY A 113 21.13 15.61 -9.42
C GLY A 113 19.93 14.70 -9.76
N PHE A 114 18.69 15.07 -9.41
CA PHE A 114 17.46 14.39 -9.84
C PHE A 114 16.85 15.02 -11.12
N GLU A 115 17.65 15.64 -11.98
CA GLU A 115 17.14 16.21 -13.25
C GLU A 115 17.00 15.18 -14.38
N GLU A 116 17.52 13.95 -14.23
CA GLU A 116 17.44 12.91 -15.27
C GLU A 116 16.92 11.58 -14.72
N SER A 117 15.60 11.45 -14.60
CA SER A 117 14.92 10.15 -14.75
C SER A 117 13.47 10.25 -15.23
N SER A 118 13.04 11.42 -15.71
CA SER A 118 11.70 11.61 -16.30
C SER A 118 11.66 11.38 -17.81
N VAL A 119 12.74 10.91 -18.44
CA VAL A 119 12.77 10.68 -19.89
C VAL A 119 13.47 9.36 -20.18
N GLU A 120 12.69 8.27 -20.17
CA GLU A 120 12.75 7.18 -21.18
C GLU A 120 11.83 6.03 -20.75
N ASN A 121 10.54 6.18 -21.05
CA ASN A 121 9.72 5.13 -21.66
C ASN A 121 8.37 5.71 -22.09
N CYS A 122 8.40 6.47 -23.18
CA CYS A 122 7.30 6.66 -24.12
C CYS A 122 7.89 6.81 -25.52
#